data_AF-S0F787-F1
#
_entry.id   AF-S0F787-F1
#
_cell.length_a   1.000
_cell.length_b   1.000
_cell.length_c   1.000
_cell.angle_alpha   90.00
_cell.angle_beta   90.00
_cell.angle_gamma   90.00
#
_symmetry.space_group_name_H-M   'P 1'
#
loop_
_entity.id
_entity.type
_entity.pdbx_description
1 polymer ?
#
loop_
_entity_poly.entity_id
_entity_poly.type
_entity_poly.pdbx_seq_one_letter_code
_entity_poly.pdbx_strand_id
1 'polypeptide(L)'
;MKVALIIVYNHRFDKNIERIETLLKNKFSNIYHIIPFYDGNKKNVITVYESSWFFSGYIAQAYEKIKNENFTHFIFTADDMIINPNINENNFLEQIGLKNNESFIPGFIEFGNNNKETWRRIGEAMGYNPYIKYNGAEIKSILPNYIEAQNLFIKHNLKNSFEIPYKKALKNFTKDLFKESYYYTSKSILAKLIKHPFSKYKLEYPLVGSYSDFFITTADIMPKFCQYCGAFAATNLFVEIAIPTALVLAAPKIKTEKDTILKGTPFWGDEIEKECQKYNYELTELLSKFPSGQLYHHPVKLSKWK
;
A
#
# COMPACT_ATOMS: atom_id res chain seq x y z
N MET A 1 -3.76 7.15 -23.84
CA MET A 1 -3.42 6.03 -22.94
C MET A 1 -4.67 5.69 -22.14
N LYS A 2 -5.10 4.42 -22.00
CA LYS A 2 -6.28 4.08 -21.19
C LYS A 2 -5.81 3.76 -19.77
N VAL A 3 -6.24 4.55 -18.79
CA VAL A 3 -5.80 4.46 -17.38
C VAL A 3 -7.02 4.22 -16.50
N ALA A 4 -6.89 3.31 -15.52
CA ALA A 4 -7.85 3.17 -14.44
C ALA A 4 -7.36 3.90 -13.20
N LEU A 5 -8.11 4.91 -12.76
CA LEU A 5 -7.95 5.48 -11.42
C LEU A 5 -8.82 4.67 -10.45
N ILE A 6 -8.19 4.09 -9.43
CA ILE A 6 -8.82 3.22 -8.44
C ILE A 6 -8.75 3.90 -7.08
N ILE A 7 -9.92 4.28 -6.58
CA ILE A 7 -10.08 4.84 -5.24
C ILE A 7 -10.33 3.68 -4.26
N VAL A 8 -9.45 3.50 -3.29
CA VAL A 8 -9.52 2.41 -2.31
C VAL A 8 -10.04 2.95 -0.99
N TYR A 9 -11.09 2.33 -0.47
CA TYR A 9 -11.75 2.74 0.77
C TYR A 9 -11.44 1.76 1.89
N ASN A 10 -10.75 2.22 2.94
CA ASN A 10 -10.51 1.37 4.11
C ASN A 10 -11.82 1.05 4.86
N HIS A 11 -12.79 1.96 4.83
CA HIS A 11 -14.11 1.81 5.45
C HIS A 11 -15.21 2.34 4.51
N ARG A 12 -16.47 2.03 4.80
CA ARG A 12 -17.63 2.52 4.03
C ARG A 12 -17.84 4.02 4.20
N PHE A 13 -17.15 4.82 3.39
CA PHE A 13 -17.34 6.26 3.24
C PHE A 13 -18.05 6.60 1.94
N ASP A 14 -19.24 6.03 1.73
CA ASP A 14 -20.00 6.13 0.47
C ASP A 14 -20.25 7.59 0.03
N LYS A 15 -20.37 8.53 0.98
CA LYS A 15 -20.52 9.97 0.70
C LYS A 15 -19.32 10.59 -0.02
N ASN A 16 -18.13 9.99 0.07
CA ASN A 16 -16.94 10.49 -0.61
C ASN A 16 -16.97 10.18 -2.12
N ILE A 17 -17.77 9.20 -2.57
CA ILE A 17 -17.81 8.78 -3.99
C ILE A 17 -18.12 9.97 -4.90
N GLU A 18 -19.25 10.65 -4.70
CA GLU A 18 -19.69 11.76 -5.57
C GLU A 18 -18.75 12.97 -5.52
N ARG A 19 -18.13 13.20 -4.36
CA ARG A 19 -17.17 14.29 -4.17
C ARG A 19 -15.90 14.02 -4.96
N ILE A 20 -15.35 12.81 -4.87
CA ILE A 20 -14.15 12.41 -5.60
C ILE A 20 -14.43 12.39 -7.11
N GLU A 21 -15.57 11.85 -7.54
CA GLU A 21 -16.00 11.90 -8.94
C GLU A 21 -16.06 13.34 -9.46
N THR A 22 -16.63 14.27 -8.69
CA THR A 22 -16.71 15.69 -9.08
C THR A 22 -15.33 16.32 -9.26
N LEU A 23 -14.37 15.97 -8.40
CA LEU A 23 -13.00 16.49 -8.43
C LEU A 23 -12.19 15.95 -9.61
N LEU A 24 -12.42 14.69 -10.00
CA LEU A 24 -11.51 13.94 -10.87
C LEU A 24 -12.10 13.60 -12.25
N LYS A 25 -13.42 13.73 -12.47
CA LYS A 25 -14.08 13.37 -13.74
C LYS A 25 -13.51 14.08 -14.98
N ASN A 26 -12.98 15.29 -14.81
CA ASN A 26 -12.37 16.06 -15.90
C ASN A 26 -10.88 15.73 -16.09
N LYS A 27 -10.29 14.86 -15.26
CA LYS A 27 -8.87 14.48 -15.27
C LYS A 27 -8.66 13.01 -15.61
N PHE A 28 -9.62 12.16 -15.27
CA PHE A 28 -9.57 10.72 -15.51
C PHE A 28 -10.89 10.26 -16.10
N SER A 29 -10.83 9.60 -17.25
CA SER A 29 -12.00 9.05 -17.93
C SER A 29 -12.54 7.77 -17.27
N ASN A 30 -11.71 7.03 -16.54
CA ASN A 30 -12.12 5.78 -15.86
C ASN A 30 -11.77 5.85 -14.37
N ILE A 31 -12.78 6.09 -13.53
CA ILE A 31 -12.66 6.16 -12.07
C ILE A 31 -13.49 5.03 -11.48
N TYR A 32 -12.82 4.14 -10.76
CA TYR A 32 -13.45 3.03 -10.02
C TYR A 32 -13.26 3.22 -8.52
N HIS A 33 -14.26 2.83 -7.75
CA HIS A 33 -14.22 2.87 -6.29
C HIS A 33 -14.26 1.43 -5.76
N ILE A 34 -13.28 1.03 -4.95
CA ILE A 34 -13.31 -0.27 -4.27
C ILE A 34 -13.77 -0.07 -2.84
N ILE A 35 -14.96 -0.57 -2.51
CA ILE A 35 -15.61 -0.31 -1.22
C ILE A 35 -15.99 -1.63 -0.54
N PRO A 36 -15.57 -1.85 0.72
CA PRO A 36 -15.91 -3.07 1.44
C PRO A 36 -17.41 -3.09 1.78
N PHE A 37 -18.09 -4.20 1.51
CA PHE A 37 -19.51 -4.41 1.85
C PHE A 37 -20.47 -3.33 1.30
N TYR A 38 -20.15 -2.71 0.17
CA TYR A 38 -21.05 -1.78 -0.51
C TYR A 38 -22.30 -2.48 -1.06
N ASP A 39 -23.46 -1.91 -0.77
CA ASP A 39 -24.80 -2.44 -1.10
C ASP A 39 -25.59 -1.51 -2.05
N GLY A 40 -24.97 -0.45 -2.55
CA GLY A 40 -25.57 0.45 -3.53
C GLY A 40 -25.45 -0.06 -4.97
N ASN A 41 -25.81 0.78 -5.94
CA ASN A 41 -25.99 0.40 -7.34
C ASN A 41 -25.14 1.22 -8.35
N LYS A 42 -24.19 2.04 -7.88
CA LYS A 42 -23.30 2.80 -8.78
C LYS A 42 -22.42 1.82 -9.58
N LYS A 43 -22.45 1.92 -10.91
CA LYS A 43 -21.78 0.98 -11.83
C LYS A 43 -20.26 0.95 -11.71
N ASN A 44 -19.66 2.07 -11.32
CA ASN A 44 -18.21 2.21 -11.15
C ASN A 44 -17.75 1.94 -9.71
N VAL A 45 -18.64 1.43 -8.85
CA VAL A 45 -18.28 0.96 -7.51
C VAL A 45 -18.16 -0.56 -7.55
N ILE A 46 -17.02 -1.06 -7.10
CA ILE A 46 -16.70 -2.47 -7.00
C ILE A 46 -16.78 -2.86 -5.51
N THR A 47 -17.83 -3.61 -5.18
CA THR A 47 -17.97 -4.20 -3.85
C THR A 47 -16.96 -5.31 -3.64
N VAL A 48 -16.31 -5.30 -2.47
CA VAL A 48 -15.41 -6.36 -2.02
C VAL A 48 -15.80 -6.84 -0.62
N TYR A 49 -15.41 -8.06 -0.29
CA TYR A 49 -15.72 -8.69 1.00
C TYR A 49 -14.42 -9.15 1.65
N GLU A 50 -13.77 -8.23 2.37
CA GLU A 50 -12.47 -8.48 3.00
C GLU A 50 -12.24 -7.45 4.13
N SER A 51 -11.30 -7.74 5.02
CA SER A 51 -10.88 -6.84 6.11
C SER A 51 -10.03 -5.67 5.61
N SER A 52 -10.23 -4.49 6.22
CA SER A 52 -9.41 -3.30 5.95
C SER A 52 -7.94 -3.46 6.36
N TRP A 53 -7.62 -4.44 7.20
CA TRP A 53 -6.23 -4.78 7.53
C TRP A 53 -5.51 -5.48 6.38
N PHE A 54 -6.26 -6.07 5.46
CA PHE A 54 -5.79 -6.92 4.37
C PHE A 54 -6.34 -6.44 3.01
N PHE A 55 -6.50 -5.11 2.84
CA PHE A 55 -7.08 -4.55 1.62
C PHE A 55 -6.24 -4.80 0.35
N SER A 56 -5.07 -5.43 0.43
CA SER A 56 -4.43 -6.08 -0.72
C SER A 56 -5.41 -7.04 -1.43
N GLY A 57 -6.27 -7.73 -0.68
CA GLY A 57 -7.34 -8.56 -1.23
C GLY A 57 -8.40 -7.77 -2.00
N TYR A 58 -8.61 -6.49 -1.69
CA TYR A 58 -9.55 -5.63 -2.41
C TYR A 58 -9.09 -5.45 -3.85
N ILE A 59 -7.79 -5.23 -4.05
CA ILE A 59 -7.17 -5.05 -5.36
C ILE A 59 -7.31 -6.34 -6.19
N ALA A 60 -7.09 -7.49 -5.57
CA ALA A 60 -7.24 -8.78 -6.23
C ALA A 60 -8.69 -9.02 -6.69
N GLN A 61 -9.67 -8.81 -5.81
CA GLN A 61 -11.10 -8.96 -6.12
C GLN A 61 -11.55 -7.95 -7.18
N ALA A 62 -11.09 -6.71 -7.12
CA ALA A 62 -11.51 -5.66 -8.02
C ALA A 62 -10.94 -5.83 -9.44
N TYR A 63 -9.67 -6.25 -9.55
CA TYR A 63 -9.04 -6.49 -10.84
C TYR A 63 -9.83 -7.50 -11.68
N GLU A 64 -10.37 -8.56 -11.07
CA GLU A 64 -11.21 -9.55 -11.77
C GLU A 64 -12.44 -8.94 -12.46
N LYS A 65 -12.93 -7.80 -11.99
CA LYS A 65 -14.07 -7.08 -12.58
C LYS A 65 -13.67 -6.17 -13.74
N ILE A 66 -12.42 -5.71 -13.79
CA ILE A 66 -11.97 -4.67 -14.73
C ILE A 66 -10.81 -5.12 -15.65
N LYS A 67 -10.31 -6.36 -15.51
CA LYS A 67 -9.15 -6.85 -16.26
C LYS A 67 -9.32 -6.86 -17.78
N ASN A 68 -10.55 -6.93 -18.27
CA ASN A 68 -10.86 -6.98 -19.71
C ASN A 68 -11.03 -5.59 -20.36
N GLU A 69 -10.80 -4.52 -19.61
CA GLU A 69 -10.99 -3.15 -20.08
C GLU A 69 -9.79 -2.59 -20.88
N ASN A 70 -8.74 -3.39 -21.14
CA ASN A 70 -7.56 -2.97 -21.90
C ASN A 70 -6.88 -1.70 -21.34
N PHE A 71 -6.83 -1.58 -20.02
CA PHE A 71 -6.02 -0.56 -19.36
C PHE A 71 -4.54 -0.79 -19.61
N THR A 72 -3.78 0.30 -19.65
CA THR A 72 -2.32 0.29 -19.74
C THR A 72 -1.66 0.46 -18.38
N HIS A 73 -2.33 1.19 -17.48
CA HIS A 73 -1.86 1.51 -16.15
C HIS A 73 -3.04 1.57 -15.18
N PHE A 74 -2.74 1.27 -13.93
CA PHE A 74 -3.66 1.38 -12.80
C PHE A 74 -3.03 2.29 -11.77
N ILE A 75 -3.74 3.36 -11.40
CA ILE A 75 -3.33 4.29 -10.35
C ILE A 75 -4.23 4.02 -9.16
N PHE A 76 -3.65 3.64 -8.04
CA PHE A 76 -4.37 3.39 -6.80
C PHE A 76 -4.16 4.56 -5.85
N THR A 77 -5.24 5.04 -5.24
CA THR A 77 -5.21 6.11 -4.24
C THR A 77 -6.24 5.84 -3.15
N ALA A 78 -5.95 6.22 -1.91
CA ALA A 78 -6.92 6.19 -0.82
C ALA A 78 -8.03 7.24 -1.03
N ASP A 79 -9.21 7.00 -0.44
CA ASP A 79 -10.37 7.91 -0.55
C ASP A 79 -10.18 9.24 0.19
N ASP A 80 -9.27 9.29 1.15
CA ASP A 80 -8.88 10.49 1.89
C ASP A 80 -7.60 11.12 1.35
N MET A 81 -7.37 11.04 0.04
CA MET A 81 -6.20 11.64 -0.61
C MET A 81 -6.60 12.53 -1.79
N ILE A 82 -5.94 13.68 -1.90
CA ILE A 82 -6.05 14.56 -3.07
C ILE A 82 -4.76 14.47 -3.88
N ILE A 83 -4.84 13.87 -5.07
CA ILE A 83 -3.74 13.86 -6.04
C ILE A 83 -3.49 15.28 -6.53
N ASN A 84 -2.23 15.62 -6.82
CA ASN A 84 -1.86 16.90 -7.41
C ASN A 84 -2.81 17.27 -8.57
N PRO A 85 -3.46 18.45 -8.54
CA PRO A 85 -4.49 18.81 -9.51
C PRO A 85 -3.94 18.98 -10.93
N ASN A 86 -2.63 19.10 -11.12
CA ASN A 86 -2.04 19.16 -12.46
C ASN A 86 -1.85 17.77 -13.09
N ILE A 87 -2.04 16.69 -12.32
CA ILE A 87 -1.96 15.32 -12.81
C ILE A 87 -3.31 14.88 -13.40
N ASN A 88 -3.24 14.25 -14.57
CA ASN A 88 -4.37 13.64 -15.27
C ASN A 88 -3.92 12.39 -16.04
N GLU A 89 -4.87 11.69 -16.67
CA GLU A 89 -4.61 10.44 -17.38
C GLU A 89 -3.60 10.54 -18.52
N ASN A 90 -3.37 11.73 -19.07
CA ASN A 90 -2.49 11.95 -20.22
C ASN A 90 -1.08 12.40 -19.84
N ASN A 91 -0.86 12.90 -18.61
CA ASN A 91 0.43 13.48 -18.22
C ASN A 91 1.05 12.86 -16.96
N PHE A 92 0.38 11.95 -16.25
CA PHE A 92 0.88 11.46 -14.96
C PHE A 92 2.28 10.85 -15.03
N LEU A 93 2.61 10.13 -16.12
CA LEU A 93 3.94 9.57 -16.32
C LEU A 93 5.01 10.66 -16.36
N GLU A 94 4.79 11.71 -17.15
CA GLU A 94 5.72 12.84 -17.25
C GLU A 94 5.83 13.61 -15.93
N GLN A 95 4.69 13.95 -15.32
CA GLN A 95 4.64 14.73 -14.08
C GLN A 95 5.33 14.02 -12.91
N ILE A 96 5.19 12.70 -12.82
CA ILE A 96 5.83 11.89 -11.77
C ILE A 96 7.28 11.54 -12.16
N GLY A 97 7.59 11.47 -13.45
CA GLY A 97 8.90 11.06 -13.97
C GLY A 97 9.02 9.54 -14.15
N LEU A 98 7.95 8.87 -14.59
CA LEU A 98 7.89 7.44 -14.88
C LEU A 98 7.98 7.15 -16.37
N LYS A 99 8.55 5.99 -16.73
CA LYS A 99 8.41 5.41 -18.07
C LYS A 99 7.21 4.47 -18.14
N ASN A 100 6.74 4.16 -19.36
CA ASN A 100 5.59 3.29 -19.60
C ASN A 100 5.69 1.86 -19.03
N ASN A 101 6.89 1.41 -18.64
CA ASN A 101 7.15 0.08 -18.10
C ASN A 101 7.65 0.12 -16.63
N GLU A 102 7.41 1.24 -15.94
CA GLU A 102 7.84 1.44 -14.56
C GLU A 102 6.61 1.58 -13.66
N SER A 103 6.56 0.76 -12.62
CA SER A 103 5.61 0.91 -11.52
C SER A 103 6.14 1.93 -10.50
N PHE A 104 5.27 2.42 -9.63
CA PHE A 104 5.62 3.39 -8.60
C PHE A 104 5.01 3.05 -7.24
N ILE A 105 5.76 3.28 -6.17
CA ILE A 105 5.28 3.26 -4.78
C ILE A 105 6.09 4.27 -3.95
N PRO A 106 5.53 4.96 -2.92
CA PRO A 106 6.20 6.06 -2.23
C PRO A 106 7.63 5.75 -1.77
N GLY A 107 7.83 4.57 -1.19
CA GLY A 107 9.17 4.12 -0.86
C GLY A 107 9.19 2.87 0.00
N PHE A 108 10.32 2.19 0.03
CA PHE A 108 10.46 0.93 0.76
C PHE A 108 11.01 1.10 2.18
N ILE A 109 10.48 0.30 3.09
CA ILE A 109 10.93 0.14 4.46
C ILE A 109 11.49 -1.27 4.61
N GLU A 110 12.83 -1.39 4.54
CA GLU A 110 13.52 -2.64 4.84
C GLU A 110 13.66 -2.82 6.36
N PHE A 111 13.12 -3.90 6.90
CA PHE A 111 13.11 -4.13 8.35
C PHE A 111 14.51 -4.41 8.93
N GLY A 112 15.44 -4.84 8.09
CA GLY A 112 16.85 -5.10 8.40
C GLY A 112 17.74 -3.87 8.52
N ASN A 113 17.27 -2.69 8.09
CA ASN A 113 18.09 -1.48 8.12
C ASN A 113 18.44 -1.09 9.56
N ASN A 114 19.65 -0.58 9.78
CA ASN A 114 20.18 -0.25 11.12
C ASN A 114 19.70 1.10 11.69
N ASN A 115 18.70 1.75 11.07
CA ASN A 115 18.16 3.00 11.59
C ASN A 115 17.52 2.82 12.98
N LYS A 116 17.58 3.85 13.84
CA LYS A 116 17.07 3.78 15.23
C LYS A 116 15.54 3.67 15.29
N GLU A 117 14.86 4.10 14.24
CA GLU A 117 13.41 4.06 14.13
C GLU A 117 12.93 2.64 13.84
N THR A 118 12.02 2.17 14.69
CA THR A 118 11.34 0.90 14.53
C THR A 118 10.00 1.18 13.90
N TRP A 119 9.80 0.76 12.66
CA TRP A 119 8.48 0.82 12.04
C TRP A 119 7.49 0.00 12.89
N ARG A 120 6.26 0.51 13.01
CA ARG A 120 5.27 -0.05 13.95
C ARG A 120 4.88 -1.48 13.58
N ARG A 121 4.95 -1.82 12.29
CA ARG A 121 4.46 -3.09 11.72
C ARG A 121 5.48 -4.24 11.68
N ILE A 122 6.60 -4.10 12.40
CA ILE A 122 7.66 -5.11 12.41
C ILE A 122 7.18 -6.44 13.05
N GLY A 123 6.30 -6.38 14.06
CA GLY A 123 5.75 -7.58 14.70
C GLY A 123 4.96 -8.46 13.74
N GLU A 124 4.16 -7.84 12.87
CA GLU A 124 3.42 -8.51 11.80
C GLU A 124 4.37 -9.22 10.83
N ALA A 125 5.47 -8.58 10.42
CA ALA A 125 6.47 -9.21 9.56
C ALA A 125 7.15 -10.40 10.25
N MET A 126 7.53 -10.26 11.52
CA MET A 126 8.20 -11.32 12.29
C MET A 126 7.32 -12.55 12.50
N GLY A 127 6.02 -12.32 12.66
CA GLY A 127 5.03 -13.35 12.91
C GLY A 127 4.50 -14.01 11.65
N TYR A 128 4.70 -13.40 10.49
CA TYR A 128 4.15 -13.88 9.23
C TYR A 128 4.89 -15.12 8.73
N ASN A 129 4.12 -16.13 8.31
CA ASN A 129 4.61 -17.28 7.57
C ASN A 129 3.57 -17.66 6.50
N PRO A 130 3.88 -17.52 5.20
CA PRO A 130 2.93 -17.83 4.12
C PRO A 130 2.59 -19.33 4.01
N TYR A 131 3.42 -20.21 4.59
CA TYR A 131 3.37 -21.66 4.37
C TYR A 131 2.83 -22.45 5.55
N ILE A 132 2.06 -21.82 6.44
CA ILE A 132 1.44 -22.48 7.59
C ILE A 132 0.52 -23.61 7.09
N LYS A 133 0.72 -24.81 7.63
CA LYS A 133 0.14 -26.08 7.15
C LYS A 133 -1.41 -26.17 7.26
N TYR A 134 -2.08 -25.18 7.86
CA TYR A 134 -3.52 -25.22 8.16
C TYR A 134 -4.23 -23.86 7.99
N ASN A 135 -3.77 -23.01 7.07
CA ASN A 135 -4.42 -21.71 6.81
C ASN A 135 -5.56 -21.79 5.77
N GLY A 136 -5.85 -22.98 5.22
CA GLY A 136 -6.89 -23.17 4.20
C GLY A 136 -6.56 -22.58 2.82
N ALA A 137 -5.34 -22.07 2.62
CA ALA A 137 -4.90 -21.46 1.38
C ALA A 137 -3.69 -22.20 0.79
N GLU A 138 -3.77 -22.61 -0.48
CA GLU A 138 -2.72 -23.34 -1.18
C GLU A 138 -1.59 -22.43 -1.68
N ILE A 139 -0.96 -21.68 -0.77
CA ILE A 139 -0.04 -20.58 -1.12
C ILE A 139 1.26 -21.02 -1.79
N LYS A 140 1.71 -22.27 -1.55
CA LYS A 140 2.98 -22.79 -2.06
C LYS A 140 3.09 -22.82 -3.58
N SER A 141 1.97 -22.96 -4.29
CA SER A 141 1.92 -22.95 -5.76
C SER A 141 1.75 -21.54 -6.34
N ILE A 142 1.45 -20.56 -5.49
CA ILE A 142 1.12 -19.20 -5.90
C ILE A 142 2.34 -18.29 -5.74
N LEU A 143 2.92 -18.24 -4.53
CA LEU A 143 4.07 -17.40 -4.23
C LEU A 143 5.37 -18.06 -4.71
N PRO A 144 6.36 -17.28 -5.17
CA PRO A 144 7.71 -17.76 -5.37
C PRO A 144 8.26 -18.39 -4.08
N ASN A 145 9.13 -19.38 -4.21
CA ASN A 145 9.81 -19.90 -3.03
C ASN A 145 10.76 -18.84 -2.43
N TYR A 146 11.26 -19.08 -1.22
CA TYR A 146 12.10 -18.11 -0.50
C TYR A 146 13.30 -17.61 -1.32
N ILE A 147 13.98 -18.50 -2.05
CA ILE A 147 15.19 -18.17 -2.82
C ILE A 147 14.82 -17.32 -4.04
N GLU A 148 13.75 -17.68 -4.75
CA GLU A 148 13.24 -16.91 -5.88
C GLU A 148 12.80 -15.50 -5.44
N ALA A 149 12.04 -15.41 -4.36
CA ALA A 149 11.63 -14.15 -3.75
C ALA A 149 12.85 -13.31 -3.35
N GLN A 150 13.84 -13.91 -2.68
CA GLN A 150 15.07 -13.23 -2.29
C GLN A 150 15.80 -12.65 -3.50
N ASN A 151 15.90 -13.40 -4.60
CA ASN A 151 16.53 -12.93 -5.84
C ASN A 151 15.78 -11.74 -6.45
N LEU A 152 14.44 -11.74 -6.42
CA LEU A 152 13.63 -10.62 -6.88
C LEU A 152 13.86 -9.37 -6.02
N PHE A 153 13.91 -9.52 -4.70
CA PHE A 153 14.24 -8.42 -3.78
C PHE A 153 15.65 -7.85 -4.03
N ILE A 154 16.64 -8.71 -4.29
CA ILE A 154 18.00 -8.28 -4.60
C ILE A 154 18.04 -7.44 -5.88
N LYS A 155 17.26 -7.79 -6.91
CA LYS A 155 17.15 -7.00 -8.16
C LYS A 155 16.64 -5.58 -7.91
N HIS A 156 15.80 -5.40 -6.89
CA HIS A 156 15.29 -4.09 -6.46
C HIS A 156 16.14 -3.42 -5.38
N ASN A 157 17.36 -3.93 -5.11
CA ASN A 157 18.28 -3.45 -4.08
C ASN A 157 17.75 -3.54 -2.63
N LEU A 158 16.82 -4.46 -2.34
CA LEU A 158 16.20 -4.63 -1.03
C LEU A 158 16.86 -5.76 -0.22
N LYS A 159 18.18 -5.70 -0.06
CA LYS A 159 18.97 -6.77 0.57
C LYS A 159 18.76 -6.90 2.08
N ASN A 160 18.23 -5.86 2.73
CA ASN A 160 18.00 -5.85 4.16
C ASN A 160 16.55 -6.24 4.51
N SER A 161 15.81 -6.86 3.59
CA SER A 161 14.41 -7.27 3.79
C SER A 161 14.22 -8.75 4.17
N PHE A 162 15.29 -9.44 4.55
CA PHE A 162 15.27 -10.88 4.88
C PHE A 162 15.38 -11.16 6.38
N GLU A 163 15.91 -10.19 7.12
CA GLU A 163 16.24 -10.34 8.53
C GLU A 163 16.01 -9.03 9.27
N ILE A 164 15.76 -9.11 10.58
CA ILE A 164 15.53 -7.97 11.46
C ILE A 164 16.63 -7.92 12.54
N PRO A 165 17.24 -6.77 12.84
CA PRO A 165 18.24 -6.67 13.89
C PRO A 165 17.61 -7.00 15.25
N TYR A 166 18.31 -7.79 16.07
CA TYR A 166 17.85 -8.24 17.39
C TYR A 166 17.25 -7.12 18.25
N LYS A 167 17.95 -5.98 18.35
CA LYS A 167 17.51 -4.83 19.16
C LYS A 167 16.15 -4.28 18.71
N LYS A 168 15.88 -4.29 17.39
CA LYS A 168 14.59 -3.87 16.84
C LYS A 168 13.50 -4.88 17.13
N ALA A 169 13.80 -6.15 16.90
CA ALA A 169 12.88 -7.25 17.18
C ALA A 169 12.44 -7.26 18.65
N LEU A 170 13.40 -7.11 19.58
CA LEU A 170 13.12 -7.04 21.01
C LEU A 170 12.32 -5.79 21.40
N LYS A 171 12.70 -4.60 20.89
CA LYS A 171 11.98 -3.35 21.19
C LYS A 171 10.54 -3.34 20.66
N ASN A 172 10.29 -3.97 19.51
CA ASN A 172 8.95 -4.07 18.95
C ASN A 172 8.12 -5.07 19.78
N PHE A 173 8.69 -6.24 20.09
CA PHE A 173 8.08 -7.22 20.98
C PHE A 173 7.64 -6.62 22.33
N THR A 174 8.50 -5.84 22.99
CA THR A 174 8.14 -5.23 24.28
C THR A 174 7.03 -4.19 24.16
N LYS A 175 6.96 -3.43 23.06
CA LYS A 175 5.87 -2.47 22.83
C LYS A 175 4.52 -3.15 22.61
N ASP A 176 4.51 -4.30 21.93
CA ASP A 176 3.29 -5.03 21.64
C ASP A 176 2.72 -5.73 22.87
N LEU A 177 3.56 -6.17 23.81
CA LEU A 177 3.12 -6.72 25.10
C LEU A 177 2.26 -5.75 25.92
N PHE A 178 2.43 -4.44 25.74
CA PHE A 178 1.67 -3.40 26.45
C PHE A 178 0.46 -2.85 25.67
N LYS A 179 0.15 -3.40 24.49
CA LYS A 179 -1.03 -3.01 23.70
C LYS A 179 -1.94 -4.21 23.51
N GLU A 180 -3.18 -4.10 23.99
CA GLU A 180 -4.19 -5.17 23.98
C GLU A 180 -4.55 -5.74 22.59
N SER A 181 -4.08 -5.14 21.48
CA SER A 181 -4.57 -5.43 20.13
C SER A 181 -3.70 -6.32 19.23
N TYR A 182 -2.58 -6.89 19.71
CA TYR A 182 -1.72 -7.77 18.89
C TYR A 182 -1.49 -9.14 19.55
N TYR A 183 -2.56 -9.91 19.63
CA TYR A 183 -2.56 -11.21 20.33
C TYR A 183 -1.89 -12.37 19.57
N TYR A 184 -1.52 -12.18 18.29
CA TYR A 184 -1.29 -13.33 17.40
C TYR A 184 0.11 -13.93 17.38
N THR A 185 1.14 -13.33 17.99
CA THR A 185 2.51 -13.82 17.73
C THR A 185 3.52 -13.64 18.87
N SER A 186 3.07 -13.35 20.09
CA SER A 186 4.02 -13.04 21.17
C SER A 186 4.84 -14.24 21.68
N LYS A 187 4.23 -15.42 21.90
CA LYS A 187 4.94 -16.56 22.51
C LYS A 187 6.00 -17.20 21.59
N SER A 188 5.68 -17.41 20.31
CA SER A 188 6.61 -18.05 19.35
C SER A 188 7.77 -17.13 18.96
N ILE A 189 7.50 -15.83 18.81
CA ILE A 189 8.53 -14.82 18.59
C ILE A 189 9.44 -14.72 19.82
N LEU A 190 8.87 -14.63 21.03
CA LEU A 190 9.65 -14.58 22.26
C LEU A 190 10.55 -15.81 22.42
N ALA A 191 10.02 -17.00 22.17
CA ALA A 191 10.80 -18.24 22.22
C ALA A 191 11.98 -18.21 21.23
N LYS A 192 11.79 -17.68 20.02
CA LYS A 192 12.87 -17.51 19.04
C LYS A 192 13.90 -16.46 19.47
N LEU A 193 13.46 -15.34 20.04
CA LEU A 193 14.34 -14.27 20.53
C LEU A 193 15.20 -14.72 21.72
N ILE A 194 14.62 -15.50 22.64
CA ILE A 194 15.35 -16.04 23.81
C ILE A 194 16.38 -17.10 23.38
N LYS A 195 16.06 -17.94 22.39
CA LYS A 195 16.96 -19.01 21.93
C LYS A 195 18.19 -18.50 21.16
N HIS A 196 18.11 -17.33 20.54
CA HIS A 196 19.20 -16.77 19.74
C HIS A 196 19.49 -15.30 20.08
N PRO A 197 19.92 -15.01 21.32
CA PRO A 197 20.23 -13.65 21.73
C PRO A 197 21.36 -13.10 20.84
N PHE A 198 21.25 -11.82 20.47
CA PHE A 198 22.22 -11.10 19.63
C PHE A 198 22.31 -11.49 18.14
N SER A 199 21.55 -12.50 17.68
CA SER A 199 21.44 -12.84 16.26
C SER A 199 20.39 -11.98 15.53
N LYS A 200 20.54 -11.77 14.23
CA LYS A 200 19.46 -11.19 13.42
C LYS A 200 18.30 -12.19 13.33
N TYR A 201 17.08 -11.71 13.51
CA TYR A 201 15.88 -12.54 13.36
C TYR A 201 15.59 -12.75 11.88
N LYS A 202 15.74 -13.97 11.38
CA LYS A 202 15.41 -14.33 10.00
C LYS A 202 13.90 -14.39 9.82
N LEU A 203 13.38 -13.70 8.81
CA LEU A 203 11.98 -13.77 8.43
C LEU A 203 11.69 -15.11 7.73
N GLU A 204 10.47 -15.64 7.92
CA GLU A 204 10.02 -16.88 7.26
C GLU A 204 9.82 -16.69 5.73
N TYR A 205 9.70 -15.43 5.30
CA TYR A 205 9.61 -15.04 3.89
C TYR A 205 10.23 -13.64 3.68
N PRO A 206 10.81 -13.32 2.52
CA PRO A 206 11.25 -11.96 2.21
C PRO A 206 10.07 -10.97 2.25
N LEU A 207 10.19 -9.89 3.02
CA LEU A 207 9.12 -8.90 3.20
C LEU A 207 9.69 -7.48 3.21
N VAL A 208 8.93 -6.53 2.68
CA VAL A 208 9.23 -5.11 2.73
C VAL A 208 7.98 -4.32 3.07
N GLY A 209 8.14 -3.20 3.78
CA GLY A 209 7.04 -2.30 4.10
C GLY A 209 6.97 -1.08 3.16
N SER A 210 5.81 -0.43 3.09
CA SER A 210 5.63 0.85 2.42
C SER A 210 4.27 1.47 2.78
N TYR A 211 4.18 2.79 2.75
CA TYR A 211 2.89 3.47 2.66
C TYR A 211 2.23 3.07 1.33
N SER A 212 1.01 2.54 1.41
CA SER A 212 0.32 1.93 0.26
C SER A 212 -0.95 2.70 -0.13
N ASP A 213 -1.10 3.93 0.38
CA ASP A 213 -2.23 4.81 0.08
C ASP A 213 -2.17 5.41 -1.32
N PHE A 214 -1.01 5.39 -1.98
CA PHE A 214 -0.85 5.77 -3.39
C PHE A 214 0.19 4.88 -4.05
N PHE A 215 -0.12 4.27 -5.20
CA PHE A 215 0.86 3.54 -5.99
C PHE A 215 0.35 3.34 -7.43
N ILE A 216 1.26 3.02 -8.34
CA ILE A 216 0.97 2.85 -9.76
C ILE A 216 1.52 1.52 -10.24
N THR A 217 0.75 0.79 -11.03
CA THR A 217 1.18 -0.44 -11.70
C THR A 217 0.96 -0.35 -13.20
N THR A 218 1.82 -1.03 -13.94
CA THR A 218 1.63 -1.30 -15.37
C THR A 218 0.68 -2.48 -15.54
N ALA A 219 -0.07 -2.51 -16.64
CA ALA A 219 -1.09 -3.54 -16.85
C ALA A 219 -0.52 -4.95 -17.04
N ASP A 220 0.70 -5.08 -17.57
CA ASP A 220 1.37 -6.37 -17.80
C ASP A 220 1.67 -7.13 -16.50
N ILE A 221 1.92 -6.41 -15.39
CA ILE A 221 2.21 -7.03 -14.09
C ILE A 221 0.96 -7.35 -13.27
N MET A 222 -0.19 -6.73 -13.61
CA MET A 222 -1.41 -6.80 -12.80
C MET A 222 -1.90 -8.22 -12.52
N PRO A 223 -1.94 -9.16 -13.49
CA PRO A 223 -2.36 -10.53 -13.20
C PRO A 223 -1.56 -11.17 -12.07
N LYS A 224 -0.23 -11.02 -12.10
CA LYS A 224 0.65 -11.63 -11.10
C LYS A 224 0.64 -10.86 -9.79
N PHE A 225 0.64 -9.53 -9.87
CA PHE A 225 0.53 -8.65 -8.70
C PHE A 225 -0.77 -8.92 -7.92
N CYS A 226 -1.92 -8.99 -8.59
CA CYS A 226 -3.20 -9.30 -7.95
C CYS A 226 -3.23 -10.71 -7.37
N GLN A 227 -2.63 -11.70 -8.03
CA GLN A 227 -2.51 -13.06 -7.49
C GLN A 227 -1.73 -13.07 -6.16
N TYR A 228 -0.63 -12.33 -6.08
CA TYR A 228 0.15 -12.19 -4.85
C TYR A 228 -0.60 -11.41 -3.78
N CYS A 229 -1.25 -10.30 -4.13
CA CYS A 229 -2.09 -9.54 -3.21
C CYS A 229 -3.20 -10.42 -2.59
N GLY A 230 -3.87 -11.25 -3.40
CA GLY A 230 -4.86 -12.21 -2.93
C GLY A 230 -4.27 -13.28 -1.99
N ALA A 231 -3.11 -13.84 -2.34
CA ALA A 231 -2.39 -14.80 -1.50
C ALA A 231 -2.00 -14.21 -0.13
N PHE A 232 -1.51 -12.97 -0.12
CA PHE A 232 -1.14 -12.27 1.09
C PHE A 232 -2.35 -11.92 1.96
N ALA A 233 -3.46 -11.50 1.35
CA ALA A 233 -4.71 -11.27 2.08
C ALA A 233 -5.26 -12.56 2.71
N ALA A 234 -5.31 -13.66 1.93
CA ALA A 234 -5.75 -14.98 2.40
C ALA A 234 -4.88 -15.55 3.54
N THR A 235 -3.67 -15.00 3.74
CA THR A 235 -2.76 -15.37 4.83
C THR A 235 -2.60 -14.27 5.89
N ASN A 236 -3.50 -13.29 5.91
CA ASN A 236 -3.56 -12.22 6.90
C ASN A 236 -2.27 -11.38 6.98
N LEU A 237 -1.58 -11.17 5.86
CA LEU A 237 -0.45 -10.24 5.83
C LEU A 237 -0.95 -8.81 5.77
N PHE A 238 -0.53 -8.00 6.74
CA PHE A 238 -0.91 -6.60 6.82
C PHE A 238 -0.58 -5.84 5.53
N VAL A 239 -1.50 -5.00 5.11
CA VAL A 239 -1.51 -4.40 3.78
C VAL A 239 -0.28 -3.57 3.41
N GLU A 240 0.24 -2.78 4.35
CA GLU A 240 1.48 -2.00 4.15
C GLU A 240 2.73 -2.88 4.01
N ILE A 241 2.61 -4.20 4.16
CA ILE A 241 3.65 -5.19 3.85
C ILE A 241 3.25 -5.98 2.60
N ALA A 242 1.98 -6.36 2.48
CA ALA A 242 1.47 -7.18 1.39
C ALA A 242 1.60 -6.49 0.02
N ILE A 243 1.11 -5.25 -0.14
CA ILE A 243 1.16 -4.52 -1.41
C ILE A 243 2.60 -4.30 -1.89
N PRO A 244 3.51 -3.71 -1.09
CA PRO A 244 4.87 -3.49 -1.56
C PRO A 244 5.62 -4.79 -1.82
N THR A 245 5.39 -5.83 -1.01
CA THR A 245 5.98 -7.16 -1.28
C THR A 245 5.45 -7.76 -2.58
N ALA A 246 4.13 -7.73 -2.82
CA ALA A 246 3.54 -8.18 -4.08
C ALA A 246 4.10 -7.41 -5.28
N LEU A 247 4.29 -6.10 -5.14
CA LEU A 247 4.85 -5.27 -6.21
C LEU A 247 6.30 -5.65 -6.51
N VAL A 248 7.15 -5.84 -5.50
CA VAL A 248 8.54 -6.29 -5.67
C VAL A 248 8.64 -7.65 -6.35
N LEU A 249 7.70 -8.56 -6.04
CA LEU A 249 7.68 -9.90 -6.63
C LEU A 249 7.18 -9.91 -8.08
N ALA A 250 6.30 -8.96 -8.46
CA ALA A 250 5.66 -8.94 -9.77
C ALA A 250 6.33 -7.99 -10.77
N ALA A 251 6.79 -6.82 -10.30
CA ALA A 251 7.25 -5.76 -11.16
C ALA A 251 8.74 -5.91 -11.52
N PRO A 252 9.11 -5.73 -12.81
CA PRO A 252 10.52 -5.74 -13.21
C PRO A 252 11.26 -4.47 -12.78
N LYS A 253 10.55 -3.33 -12.72
CA LYS A 253 11.11 -2.02 -12.35
C LYS A 253 10.10 -1.25 -11.51
N ILE A 254 10.57 -0.70 -10.40
CA ILE A 254 9.79 0.11 -9.48
C ILE A 254 10.57 1.38 -9.20
N LYS A 255 9.94 2.53 -9.42
CA LYS A 255 10.42 3.81 -8.93
C LYS A 255 9.81 4.13 -7.59
N THR A 256 10.56 4.86 -6.79
CA THR A 256 10.11 5.41 -5.52
C THR A 256 10.13 6.92 -5.56
N GLU A 257 9.63 7.57 -4.51
CA GLU A 257 9.77 9.02 -4.40
C GLU A 257 11.21 9.48 -4.47
N LYS A 258 12.21 8.65 -4.12
CA LYS A 258 13.62 9.03 -4.29
C LYS A 258 14.01 9.28 -5.75
N ASP A 259 13.27 8.70 -6.69
CA ASP A 259 13.53 8.70 -8.12
C ASP A 259 12.64 9.70 -8.90
N THR A 260 11.75 10.42 -8.20
CA THR A 260 10.73 11.33 -8.78
C THR A 260 10.92 12.77 -8.35
N ILE A 261 10.35 13.70 -9.11
CA ILE A 261 10.36 15.14 -8.79
C ILE A 261 9.35 15.45 -7.69
N LEU A 262 8.14 14.92 -7.83
CA LEU A 262 7.04 15.08 -6.87
C LEU A 262 7.17 14.09 -5.71
N LYS A 263 6.85 14.54 -4.49
CA LYS A 263 6.86 13.72 -3.26
C LYS A 263 5.50 13.71 -2.59
N GLY A 264 5.13 12.61 -1.95
CA GLY A 264 3.96 12.57 -1.09
C GLY A 264 4.18 13.37 0.19
N THR A 265 3.13 14.04 0.68
CA THR A 265 3.17 14.73 1.98
C THR A 265 2.09 14.13 2.89
N PRO A 266 2.47 13.21 3.79
CA PRO A 266 1.59 12.70 4.83
C PRO A 266 1.59 13.65 6.04
N PHE A 267 0.40 14.00 6.55
CA PHE A 267 0.21 14.79 7.77
C PHE A 267 -0.31 13.92 8.91
N TRP A 268 0.16 14.15 10.14
CA TRP A 268 -0.23 13.33 11.30
C TRP A 268 -0.66 14.19 12.50
N GLY A 269 -1.62 13.68 13.27
CA GLY A 269 -2.06 14.31 14.52
C GLY A 269 -2.49 15.76 14.31
N ASP A 270 -1.91 16.68 15.09
CA ASP A 270 -2.24 18.10 15.08
C ASP A 270 -1.86 18.82 13.77
N GLU A 271 -0.96 18.24 12.96
CA GLU A 271 -0.59 18.78 11.65
C GLU A 271 -1.78 18.80 10.69
N ILE A 272 -2.68 17.82 10.79
CA ILE A 272 -3.88 17.72 9.95
C ILE A 272 -4.76 18.96 10.15
N GLU A 273 -4.94 19.38 11.41
CA GLU A 273 -5.79 20.53 11.72
C GLU A 273 -5.16 21.84 11.25
N LYS A 274 -3.84 22.00 11.46
CA LYS A 274 -3.08 23.16 10.97
C LYS A 274 -3.15 23.27 9.45
N GLU A 275 -3.01 22.15 8.74
CA GLU A 275 -3.07 22.15 7.29
C GLU A 275 -4.50 22.44 6.79
N CYS A 276 -5.56 21.98 7.46
CA CYS A 276 -6.93 22.38 7.12
C CYS A 276 -7.15 23.89 7.31
N GLN A 277 -6.67 24.45 8.43
CA GLN A 277 -6.80 25.89 8.74
C GLN A 277 -6.08 26.78 7.73
N LYS A 278 -4.91 26.34 7.23
CA LYS A 278 -4.13 27.05 6.21
C LYS A 278 -4.92 27.38 4.94
N TYR A 279 -5.92 26.59 4.60
CA TYR A 279 -6.81 26.81 3.45
C TYR A 279 -8.25 27.09 3.88
N ASN A 280 -8.47 27.58 5.11
CA ASN A 280 -9.78 27.95 5.64
C ASN A 280 -10.84 26.82 5.58
N TYR A 281 -10.41 25.56 5.54
CA TYR A 281 -11.27 24.40 5.29
C TYR A 281 -12.00 24.44 3.94
N GLU A 282 -11.54 25.23 2.97
CA GLU A 282 -12.13 25.33 1.63
C GLU A 282 -11.32 24.48 0.65
N LEU A 283 -11.94 23.45 0.06
CA LEU A 283 -11.22 22.54 -0.84
C LEU A 283 -10.74 23.27 -2.09
N THR A 284 -11.50 24.25 -2.57
CA THR A 284 -11.13 25.09 -3.71
C THR A 284 -9.86 25.90 -3.44
N GLU A 285 -9.62 26.31 -2.20
CA GLU A 285 -8.41 27.03 -1.81
C GLU A 285 -7.19 26.10 -1.82
N LEU A 286 -7.32 24.87 -1.29
CA LEU A 286 -6.26 23.85 -1.40
C LEU A 286 -5.91 23.54 -2.86
N LEU A 287 -6.92 23.37 -3.72
CA LEU A 287 -6.69 23.02 -5.13
C LEU A 287 -6.02 24.16 -5.92
N SER A 288 -6.39 25.42 -5.65
CA SER A 288 -5.80 26.58 -6.33
C SER A 288 -4.39 26.92 -5.85
N LYS A 289 -4.06 26.58 -4.60
CA LYS A 289 -2.76 26.82 -3.97
C LYS A 289 -1.98 25.53 -3.73
N PHE A 290 -2.24 24.49 -4.53
CA PHE A 290 -1.65 23.17 -4.30
C PHE A 290 -0.11 23.25 -4.40
N PRO A 291 0.65 22.72 -3.43
CA PRO A 291 2.11 22.85 -3.43
C PRO A 291 2.76 22.19 -4.66
N SER A 292 3.61 22.94 -5.37
CA SER A 292 4.15 22.52 -6.68
C SER A 292 5.04 21.26 -6.63
N GLY A 293 5.71 21.00 -5.51
CA GLY A 293 6.56 19.82 -5.32
C GLY A 293 5.82 18.58 -4.79
N GLN A 294 4.51 18.66 -4.60
CA GLN A 294 3.73 17.63 -3.91
C GLN A 294 3.01 16.72 -4.91
N LEU A 295 3.12 15.40 -4.73
CA LEU A 295 2.43 14.39 -5.53
C LEU A 295 0.98 14.24 -5.10
N TYR A 296 0.75 14.21 -3.79
CA TYR A 296 -0.56 14.08 -3.19
C TYR A 296 -0.59 14.72 -1.81
N HIS A 297 -1.79 15.08 -1.37
CA HIS A 297 -2.11 15.60 -0.06
C HIS A 297 -2.88 14.56 0.74
N HIS A 298 -2.32 14.13 1.88
CA HIS A 298 -2.89 13.05 2.68
C HIS A 298 -2.66 13.29 4.18
N PRO A 299 -3.65 13.07 5.06
CA PRO A 299 -5.05 12.76 4.74
C PRO A 299 -5.87 14.03 4.48
N VAL A 300 -6.89 13.91 3.66
CA VAL A 300 -7.95 14.89 3.42
C VAL A 300 -9.27 14.24 3.82
N LYS A 301 -9.68 14.48 5.06
CA LYS A 301 -11.01 14.05 5.52
C LYS A 301 -12.06 14.94 4.88
N LEU A 302 -12.55 14.55 3.69
CA LEU A 302 -13.45 15.37 2.88
C LEU A 302 -14.60 15.98 3.70
N SER A 303 -15.16 15.28 4.69
CA SER A 303 -16.20 15.81 5.58
C SER A 303 -15.85 17.09 6.34
N LYS A 304 -14.56 17.41 6.53
CA LYS A 304 -14.08 18.66 7.13
C LYS A 304 -13.94 19.81 6.13
N TRP A 305 -13.88 19.50 4.84
CA TRP A 305 -13.65 20.48 3.79
C TRP A 305 -14.98 20.88 3.15
N LYS A 306 -15.19 22.18 3.00
CA LYS A 306 -16.31 22.78 2.26
C LYS A 306 -16.01 22.75 0.75
#